data_AF-A0A2E8AZA1-F1
#
_entry.id   AF-A0A2E8AZA1-F1
#
_cell.length_a   1.000
_cell.length_b   1.000
_cell.length_c   1.000
_cell.angle_alpha   90.00
_cell.angle_beta   90.00
_cell.angle_gamma   90.00
#
_symmetry.space_group_name_H-M   'P 1'
#
loop_
_entity.id
_entity.type
_entity.pdbx_description
1 polymer ?
#
loop_
_entity_poly.entity_id
_entity_poly.type
_entity_poly.pdbx_seq_one_letter_code
_entity_poly.pdbx_strand_id
1 'polypeptide(L)'
;MKYAEAARADCEARISDLIPTRIYSLLCWFLGGFALVTGLVVLHGYRLQWVQYLGSGSLSILDLTQQPNLASWFSTVALAVASFTAVLIYKIRRHRVDDYRAGYRIWVWAAGFLLLASLNTAAGLEDVTRGIAFHLTGTLILGDGYVWWVLLVVAAFVPLACLLTLDLRRSPGATLVLLSAIGCYGMAALLRMQIIAPGDVQAQEILTPVATLLGHLMIVMGLWIFARSVYLGAQEKVPLEKMAGAKKNRGSAAEIKLGVKNGSQEKHLQDTSQTCKTDLEIGAETESCHDNLADSSDTETKQSNRLSKAERRRLRKQQRRQNKAA
;
A
#
# COMPACT_ATOMS: atom_id res chain seq x y z
N MET A 1 2.64 7.26 -11.77
CA MET A 1 1.32 6.73 -11.34
C MET A 1 0.34 7.90 -11.43
N LYS A 2 -0.92 7.75 -11.85
CA LYS A 2 -1.83 8.91 -11.92
C LYS A 2 -2.62 9.08 -10.61
N TYR A 3 -2.62 10.30 -10.09
CA TYR A 3 -3.34 10.69 -8.87
C TYR A 3 -4.36 11.79 -9.19
N ALA A 4 -5.43 11.86 -8.41
CA ALA A 4 -6.45 12.90 -8.53
C ALA A 4 -5.89 14.26 -8.06
N GLU A 5 -6.46 15.37 -8.51
CA GLU A 5 -6.07 16.70 -8.03
C GLU A 5 -6.28 16.84 -6.50
N ALA A 6 -7.30 16.18 -5.95
CA ALA A 6 -7.53 16.09 -4.50
C ALA A 6 -6.37 15.45 -3.71
N ALA A 7 -5.55 14.60 -4.35
CA ALA A 7 -4.37 14.02 -3.71
C ALA A 7 -3.30 15.10 -3.40
N ARG A 8 -3.26 16.19 -4.19
CA ARG A 8 -2.31 17.29 -3.98
C ARG A 8 -2.70 18.13 -2.78
N ALA A 9 -3.98 18.49 -2.65
CA ALA A 9 -4.47 19.22 -1.47
C ALA A 9 -4.19 18.43 -0.17
N ASP A 10 -4.36 17.11 -0.20
CA ASP A 10 -4.01 16.25 0.94
C ASP A 10 -2.49 16.10 1.17
N CYS A 11 -1.67 16.19 0.12
CA CYS A 11 -0.20 16.22 0.21
C CYS A 11 0.37 17.61 0.48
N GLU A 12 -0.45 18.67 0.48
CA GLU A 12 -0.10 20.01 0.96
C GLU A 12 -0.34 20.14 2.47
N ALA A 13 -1.02 19.17 3.09
CA ALA A 13 -1.15 19.10 4.53
C ALA A 13 0.21 18.83 5.20
N ARG A 14 0.51 19.60 6.26
CA ARG A 14 1.74 19.58 7.08
C ARG A 14 2.21 18.20 7.55
N ILE A 15 1.30 17.23 7.61
CA ILE A 15 1.59 15.84 8.03
C ILE A 15 2.45 15.11 6.98
N SER A 16 2.40 15.53 5.72
CA SER A 16 3.16 14.93 4.63
C SER A 16 4.61 15.43 4.52
N ASP A 17 4.96 16.53 5.20
CA ASP A 17 6.34 17.05 5.30
C ASP A 17 7.28 16.10 6.07
N LEU A 18 6.72 15.13 6.80
CA LEU A 18 7.51 14.13 7.53
C LEU A 18 8.16 13.09 6.59
N ILE A 19 7.69 12.99 5.33
CA ILE A 19 8.23 12.03 4.36
C ILE A 19 9.54 12.59 3.79
N PRO A 20 10.67 11.87 3.89
CA PRO A 20 11.94 12.36 3.41
C PRO A 20 11.97 12.29 1.89
N THR A 21 12.03 13.46 1.28
CA THR A 21 12.13 13.60 -0.18
C THR A 21 13.56 13.38 -0.67
N ARG A 22 14.56 13.69 0.17
CA ARG A 22 15.99 13.60 -0.15
C ARG A 22 16.58 12.24 0.17
N ILE A 23 17.34 11.67 -0.76
CA ILE A 23 18.03 10.38 -0.58
C ILE A 23 19.02 10.42 0.59
N TYR A 24 19.68 11.56 0.82
CA TYR A 24 20.60 11.73 1.95
C TYR A 24 19.90 11.66 3.31
N SER A 25 18.63 12.08 3.40
CA SER A 25 17.86 11.95 4.64
C SER A 25 17.56 10.48 4.93
N LEU A 26 17.23 9.69 3.91
CA LEU A 26 17.05 8.25 4.04
C LEU A 26 18.36 7.56 4.43
N LEU A 27 19.47 7.94 3.80
CA LEU A 27 20.79 7.40 4.11
C LEU A 27 21.21 7.74 5.55
N CYS A 28 21.02 8.99 5.99
CA CYS A 28 21.32 9.42 7.35
C CYS A 28 20.49 8.67 8.39
N TRP A 29 19.19 8.46 8.10
CA TRP A 29 18.32 7.69 8.97
C TRP A 29 18.77 6.23 9.06
N PHE A 30 19.11 5.62 7.93
CA PHE A 30 19.61 4.25 7.87
C PHE A 30 20.95 4.08 8.60
N LEU A 31 21.91 4.97 8.38
CA LEU A 31 23.19 4.97 9.09
C LEU A 31 23.01 5.20 10.59
N GLY A 32 22.12 6.12 10.98
CA GLY A 32 21.80 6.36 12.39
C GLY A 32 21.18 5.13 13.05
N GLY A 33 20.23 4.48 12.39
CA GLY A 33 19.62 3.23 12.85
C GLY A 33 20.64 2.09 12.94
N PHE A 34 21.50 1.93 11.93
CA PHE A 34 22.57 0.93 11.93
C PHE A 34 23.57 1.19 13.07
N ALA A 35 24.03 2.43 13.24
CA ALA A 35 24.92 2.82 14.32
C ALA A 35 24.30 2.57 15.70
N LEU A 36 22.99 2.80 15.87
CA LEU A 36 22.26 2.47 17.09
C LEU A 36 22.29 0.96 17.34
N VAL A 37 21.98 0.12 16.35
CA VAL A 37 22.03 -1.35 16.50
C VAL A 37 23.44 -1.83 16.81
N THR A 38 24.46 -1.34 16.10
CA THR A 38 25.87 -1.64 16.42
C THR A 38 26.22 -1.20 17.84
N GLY A 39 25.78 0.00 18.25
CA GLY A 39 25.97 0.52 19.60
C GLY A 39 25.37 -0.39 20.68
N LEU A 40 24.16 -0.91 20.47
CA LEU A 40 23.51 -1.85 21.39
C LEU A 40 24.31 -3.17 21.52
N VAL A 41 24.82 -3.71 20.41
CA VAL A 41 25.63 -4.94 20.41
C VAL A 41 26.95 -4.72 21.14
N VAL A 42 27.63 -3.62 20.84
CA VAL A 42 28.89 -3.25 21.50
C VAL A 42 28.66 -3.10 23.00
N LEU A 43 27.61 -2.40 23.40
CA LEU A 43 27.27 -2.16 24.80
C LEU A 43 26.92 -3.45 25.55
N HIS A 44 26.24 -4.40 24.90
CA HIS A 44 26.01 -5.73 25.43
C HIS A 44 27.31 -6.54 25.65
N GLY A 45 28.30 -6.40 24.76
CA GLY A 45 29.61 -7.03 24.90
C GLY A 45 30.44 -6.45 26.06
N TYR A 46 30.38 -5.13 26.25
CA TYR A 46 31.07 -4.45 27.35
C TYR A 46 30.39 -4.63 28.72
N ARG A 47 29.20 -5.25 28.77
CA ARG A 47 28.43 -5.42 30.02
C ARG A 47 29.27 -6.08 31.12
N LEU A 48 29.97 -7.17 30.82
CA LEU A 48 30.73 -7.93 31.84
C LEU A 48 31.88 -7.11 32.45
N GLN A 49 32.49 -6.22 31.67
CA GLN A 49 33.57 -5.34 32.16
C GLN A 49 33.01 -4.25 33.08
N TRP A 50 31.78 -3.80 32.84
CA TRP A 50 31.15 -2.71 33.60
C TRP A 50 30.40 -3.16 34.84
N VAL A 51 30.16 -4.48 35.00
CA VAL A 51 29.53 -5.06 36.21
C VAL A 51 30.23 -4.63 37.48
N GLN A 52 31.56 -4.49 37.44
CA GLN A 52 32.37 -4.09 38.59
C GLN A 52 32.11 -2.64 39.03
N TYR A 53 31.66 -1.77 38.12
CA TYR A 53 31.47 -0.34 38.39
C TYR A 53 30.02 0.06 38.65
N LEU A 54 29.07 -0.51 37.89
CA LEU A 54 27.66 -0.12 37.94
C LEU A 54 26.75 -1.10 38.69
N GLY A 55 27.27 -2.26 39.07
CA GLY A 55 26.49 -3.34 39.67
C GLY A 55 25.64 -4.11 38.65
N SER A 56 25.34 -5.37 38.97
CA SER A 56 24.64 -6.29 38.06
C SER A 56 23.20 -5.88 37.73
N GLY A 57 22.50 -5.25 38.68
CA GLY A 57 21.09 -4.86 38.51
C GLY A 57 20.87 -3.80 37.42
N SER A 58 21.71 -2.75 37.39
CA SER A 58 21.58 -1.66 36.41
C SER A 58 21.95 -2.06 34.98
N LEU A 59 22.78 -3.09 34.82
CA LEU A 59 23.24 -3.58 33.51
C LEU A 59 22.27 -4.58 32.87
N SER A 60 21.25 -5.05 33.59
CA SER A 60 20.20 -5.91 33.04
C SER A 60 19.48 -5.30 31.82
N ILE A 61 19.36 -3.96 31.78
CA ILE A 61 18.76 -3.20 30.67
C ILE A 61 19.56 -3.34 29.36
N LEU A 62 20.87 -3.62 29.47
CA LEU A 62 21.81 -3.79 28.35
C LEU A 62 21.91 -5.25 27.89
N ASP A 63 21.25 -6.16 28.61
CA ASP A 63 21.21 -7.56 28.22
C ASP A 63 20.21 -7.75 27.07
N LEU A 64 20.73 -8.08 25.89
CA LEU A 64 19.93 -8.35 24.68
C LEU A 64 19.10 -9.63 24.80
N THR A 65 19.41 -10.50 25.77
CA THR A 65 18.79 -11.81 25.94
C THR A 65 17.54 -11.78 26.83
N GLN A 66 17.45 -10.83 27.76
CA GLN A 66 16.34 -10.73 28.72
C GLN A 66 15.43 -9.54 28.42
N GLN A 67 14.12 -9.70 28.57
CA GLN A 67 13.15 -8.61 28.51
C GLN A 67 12.74 -8.20 29.93
N PRO A 68 12.54 -6.90 30.23
CA PRO A 68 12.62 -5.73 29.34
C PRO A 68 14.06 -5.22 29.14
N ASN A 69 14.42 -4.84 27.91
CA ASN A 69 15.74 -4.29 27.59
C ASN A 69 15.65 -3.13 26.58
N LEU A 70 16.80 -2.48 26.32
CA LEU A 70 16.85 -1.35 25.40
C LEU A 70 16.56 -1.74 23.93
N ALA A 71 16.83 -2.99 23.56
CA ALA A 71 16.55 -3.51 22.22
C ALA A 71 15.06 -3.76 21.98
N SER A 72 14.32 -4.21 22.99
CA SER A 72 12.85 -4.34 22.92
C SER A 72 12.22 -2.95 22.82
N TRP A 73 12.70 -1.97 23.60
CA TRP A 73 12.28 -0.58 23.43
C TRP A 73 12.51 -0.08 22.00
N PHE A 74 13.72 -0.24 21.45
CA PHE A 74 14.01 0.17 20.07
C PHE A 74 13.09 -0.54 19.06
N SER A 75 12.87 -1.84 19.22
CA SER A 75 11.99 -2.63 18.34
C SER A 75 10.55 -2.12 18.38
N THR A 76 10.02 -1.78 19.56
CA THR A 76 8.68 -1.20 19.70
C THR A 76 8.56 0.12 18.95
N VAL A 77 9.53 1.02 19.12
CA VAL A 77 9.53 2.32 18.45
C VAL A 77 9.66 2.14 16.93
N ALA A 78 10.55 1.26 16.46
CA ALA A 78 10.73 0.98 15.04
C ALA A 78 9.44 0.44 14.39
N LEU A 79 8.76 -0.51 15.05
CA LEU A 79 7.49 -1.06 14.57
C LEU A 79 6.34 -0.05 14.62
N ALA A 80 6.29 0.81 15.63
CA ALA A 80 5.33 1.90 15.70
C ALA A 80 5.53 2.91 14.55
N VAL A 81 6.78 3.28 14.25
CA VAL A 81 7.13 4.13 13.10
C VAL A 81 6.76 3.44 11.78
N ALA A 82 7.02 2.14 11.65
CA ALA A 82 6.61 1.35 10.48
C ALA A 82 5.07 1.38 10.29
N SER A 83 4.32 1.15 11.37
CA SER A 83 2.86 1.20 11.38
C SER A 83 2.34 2.58 10.95
N PHE A 84 2.89 3.66 11.53
CA PHE A 84 2.54 5.03 11.16
C PHE A 84 2.84 5.31 9.68
N THR A 85 4.00 4.85 9.18
CA THR A 85 4.38 5.01 7.78
C THR A 85 3.41 4.28 6.84
N ALA A 86 2.93 3.08 7.24
CA ALA A 86 1.90 2.36 6.48
C ALA A 86 0.57 3.14 6.40
N VAL A 87 0.17 3.85 7.47
CA VAL A 87 -1.00 4.75 7.45
C VAL A 87 -0.77 5.95 6.51
N LEU A 88 0.43 6.54 6.48
CA LEU A 88 0.75 7.62 5.54
C LEU A 88 0.61 7.14 4.09
N ILE A 89 1.15 5.96 3.78
CA ILE A 89 1.04 5.34 2.46
C ILE A 89 -0.43 5.12 2.08
N TYR A 90 -1.24 4.59 3.01
CA TYR A 90 -2.69 4.44 2.82
C TYR A 90 -3.37 5.76 2.47
N LYS A 91 -3.09 6.83 3.23
CA LYS A 91 -3.72 8.15 3.04
C LYS A 91 -3.39 8.75 1.67
N ILE A 92 -2.18 8.57 1.17
CA ILE A 92 -1.81 9.07 -0.17
C ILE A 92 -2.43 8.19 -1.25
N ARG A 93 -2.42 6.87 -1.08
CA ARG A 93 -2.90 5.92 -2.09
C ARG A 93 -4.41 5.89 -2.27
N ARG A 94 -5.20 6.23 -1.25
CA ARG A 94 -6.67 6.27 -1.37
C ARG A 94 -7.16 7.17 -2.52
N HIS A 95 -6.34 8.16 -2.91
CA HIS A 95 -6.65 9.13 -3.97
C HIS A 95 -6.06 8.78 -5.34
N ARG A 96 -5.55 7.56 -5.50
CA ARG A 96 -4.96 7.09 -6.74
C ARG A 96 -6.06 6.74 -7.74
N VAL A 97 -6.12 7.47 -8.86
CA VAL A 97 -7.16 7.33 -9.90
C VAL A 97 -7.05 6.00 -10.65
N ASP A 98 -5.84 5.46 -10.76
CA ASP A 98 -5.59 4.19 -11.46
C ASP A 98 -5.85 2.93 -10.59
N ASP A 99 -6.24 3.07 -9.31
CA ASP A 99 -6.34 1.95 -8.36
C ASP A 99 -7.78 1.42 -8.23
N TYR A 100 -8.29 0.82 -9.31
CA TYR A 100 -9.66 0.27 -9.36
C TYR A 100 -9.84 -1.02 -8.55
N ARG A 101 -8.76 -1.64 -8.09
CA ARG A 101 -8.79 -2.92 -7.35
C ARG A 101 -8.85 -2.76 -5.83
N ALA A 102 -9.02 -1.52 -5.33
CA ALA A 102 -9.01 -1.20 -3.91
C ALA A 102 -7.74 -1.72 -3.18
N GLY A 103 -6.60 -1.81 -3.88
CA GLY A 103 -5.35 -2.34 -3.32
C GLY A 103 -4.81 -1.53 -2.15
N TYR A 104 -5.24 -0.27 -2.04
CA TYR A 104 -4.91 0.60 -0.90
C TYR A 104 -5.39 0.02 0.46
N ARG A 105 -6.44 -0.80 0.52
CA ARG A 105 -6.97 -1.37 1.79
C ARG A 105 -5.97 -2.27 2.52
N ILE A 106 -5.07 -2.91 1.79
CA ILE A 106 -4.01 -3.78 2.35
C ILE A 106 -3.12 -3.00 3.32
N TRP A 107 -2.95 -1.69 3.10
CA TRP A 107 -2.14 -0.83 3.95
C TRP A 107 -2.74 -0.57 5.34
N VAL A 108 -4.06 -0.63 5.49
CA VAL A 108 -4.73 -0.56 6.80
C VAL A 108 -4.43 -1.82 7.59
N TRP A 109 -4.54 -2.99 6.95
CA TRP A 109 -4.15 -4.26 7.56
C TRP A 109 -2.67 -4.27 7.92
N ALA A 110 -1.79 -3.79 7.04
CA ALA A 110 -0.36 -3.70 7.32
C ALA A 110 -0.06 -2.82 8.54
N ALA A 111 -0.70 -1.65 8.64
CA ALA A 111 -0.57 -0.78 9.81
C ALA A 111 -1.05 -1.47 11.10
N GLY A 112 -2.20 -2.17 11.04
CA GLY A 112 -2.74 -2.94 12.17
C GLY A 112 -1.81 -4.05 12.64
N PHE A 113 -1.30 -4.87 11.71
CA PHE A 113 -0.36 -5.95 12.04
C PHE A 113 0.98 -5.40 12.58
N LEU A 114 1.53 -4.33 12.02
CA LEU A 114 2.74 -3.69 12.53
C LEU A 114 2.54 -3.09 13.92
N LEU A 115 1.35 -2.51 14.19
CA LEU A 115 1.00 -2.01 15.51
C LEU A 115 0.86 -3.16 16.52
N LEU A 116 0.22 -4.26 16.14
CA LEU A 116 0.14 -5.46 16.97
C LEU A 116 1.53 -6.05 17.25
N ALA A 117 2.43 -6.05 16.26
CA ALA A 117 3.82 -6.46 16.48
C ALA A 117 4.52 -5.53 17.48
N SER A 118 4.33 -4.21 17.36
CA SER A 118 4.87 -3.24 18.31
C SER A 118 4.36 -3.50 19.73
N LEU A 119 3.07 -3.77 19.90
CA LEU A 119 2.47 -4.09 21.20
C LEU A 119 2.99 -5.42 21.74
N ASN A 120 3.16 -6.43 20.89
CA ASN A 120 3.76 -7.70 21.27
C ASN A 120 5.17 -7.51 21.83
N THR A 121 6.01 -6.70 21.17
CA THR A 121 7.36 -6.42 21.66
C THR A 121 7.39 -5.59 22.94
N ALA A 122 6.33 -4.83 23.24
CA ALA A 122 6.23 -4.01 24.45
C ALA A 122 5.69 -4.80 25.65
N ALA A 123 4.71 -5.67 25.41
CA ALA A 123 3.95 -6.35 26.46
C ALA A 123 4.27 -7.85 26.58
N GLY A 124 5.16 -8.40 25.75
CA GLY A 124 5.57 -9.80 25.83
C GLY A 124 4.43 -10.79 25.53
N LEU A 125 3.56 -10.48 24.55
CA LEU A 125 2.41 -11.34 24.23
C LEU A 125 2.84 -12.77 23.83
N GLU A 126 4.07 -12.94 23.35
CA GLU A 126 4.66 -14.25 23.04
C GLU A 126 4.59 -15.22 24.23
N ASP A 127 4.89 -14.77 25.44
CA ASP A 127 4.89 -15.63 26.64
C ASP A 127 3.47 -16.06 27.02
N VAL A 128 2.50 -15.16 26.87
CA VAL A 128 1.08 -15.45 27.12
C VAL A 128 0.57 -16.49 26.13
N THR A 129 0.88 -16.34 24.84
CA THR A 129 0.44 -17.31 23.82
C THR A 129 1.08 -18.67 24.01
N ARG A 130 2.35 -18.73 24.43
CA ARG A 130 3.03 -19.98 24.81
C ARG A 130 2.32 -20.66 25.98
N GLY A 131 1.99 -19.90 27.03
CA GLY A 131 1.27 -20.44 28.20
C GLY A 131 -0.11 -21.00 27.84
N ILE A 132 -0.87 -20.28 27.00
CA ILE A 132 -2.18 -20.73 26.52
C ILE A 132 -2.05 -21.98 25.63
N ALA A 133 -1.09 -21.99 24.70
CA ALA A 133 -0.87 -23.13 23.80
C ALA A 133 -0.46 -24.40 24.56
N PHE A 134 0.40 -24.24 25.58
CA PHE A 134 0.78 -25.33 26.47
C PHE A 134 -0.43 -25.90 27.21
N HIS A 135 -1.28 -25.05 27.77
CA HIS A 135 -2.49 -25.49 28.48
C HIS A 135 -3.50 -26.19 27.56
N LEU A 136 -3.62 -25.76 26.30
CA LEU A 136 -4.59 -26.34 25.35
C LEU A 136 -4.13 -27.66 24.72
N THR A 137 -2.83 -27.77 24.41
CA THR A 137 -2.34 -28.88 23.58
C THR A 137 -1.56 -29.91 24.39
N GLY A 138 -1.12 -29.57 25.60
CA GLY A 138 -0.33 -30.45 26.46
C GLY A 138 1.02 -30.87 25.87
N THR A 139 1.46 -30.24 24.77
CA THR A 139 2.66 -30.61 24.03
C THR A 139 3.63 -29.43 23.92
N LEU A 140 4.86 -29.69 24.34
CA LEU A 140 6.01 -28.82 24.14
C LEU A 140 6.71 -29.23 22.84
N ILE A 141 6.10 -28.90 21.70
CA ILE A 141 6.73 -29.15 20.40
C ILE A 141 8.05 -28.33 20.37
N LEU A 142 9.17 -29.03 20.19
CA LEU A 142 10.54 -28.48 20.26
C LEU A 142 10.89 -27.84 21.63
N GLY A 143 10.47 -28.48 22.73
CA GLY A 143 10.96 -28.25 24.09
C GLY A 143 10.34 -27.05 24.80
N ASP A 144 10.34 -25.88 24.19
CA ASP A 144 9.90 -24.62 24.83
C ASP A 144 8.57 -24.10 24.23
N GLY A 145 7.93 -24.83 23.32
CA GLY A 145 6.64 -24.42 22.73
C GLY A 145 6.68 -23.14 21.87
N TYR A 146 7.87 -22.63 21.55
CA TYR A 146 8.07 -21.43 20.70
C TYR A 146 7.46 -21.59 19.30
N VAL A 147 7.38 -22.83 18.81
CA VAL A 147 6.84 -23.16 17.49
C VAL A 147 5.39 -22.70 17.33
N TRP A 148 4.57 -22.76 18.39
CA TRP A 148 3.18 -22.30 18.35
C TRP A 148 3.07 -20.81 18.04
N TRP A 149 3.92 -20.02 18.69
CA TRP A 149 4.01 -18.59 18.44
C TRP A 149 4.48 -18.29 17.01
N VAL A 150 5.53 -18.98 16.56
CA VAL A 150 6.03 -18.82 15.18
C VAL A 150 4.95 -19.17 14.15
N LEU A 151 4.21 -20.26 14.36
CA LEU A 151 3.15 -20.67 13.45
C LEU A 151 2.04 -19.62 13.37
N LEU A 152 1.64 -19.04 14.50
CA LEU A 152 0.68 -17.93 14.56
C LEU A 152 1.19 -16.70 13.79
N VAL A 153 2.44 -16.30 14.04
CA VAL A 153 3.07 -15.14 13.37
C VAL A 153 3.19 -15.39 11.87
N VAL A 154 3.66 -16.55 11.45
CA VAL A 154 3.78 -16.94 10.03
C VAL A 154 2.41 -16.92 9.36
N ALA A 155 1.39 -17.51 9.99
CA ALA A 155 0.03 -17.51 9.45
C ALA A 155 -0.55 -16.09 9.27
N ALA A 156 -0.26 -15.17 10.20
CA ALA A 156 -0.71 -13.79 10.14
C ALA A 156 0.08 -12.93 9.13
N PHE A 157 1.41 -13.02 9.14
CA PHE A 157 2.28 -12.10 8.41
C PHE A 157 2.67 -12.57 7.01
N VAL A 158 2.69 -13.88 6.70
CA VAL A 158 3.06 -14.34 5.34
C VAL A 158 2.06 -13.90 4.27
N PRO A 159 0.73 -14.03 4.46
CA PRO A 159 -0.23 -13.54 3.47
C PRO A 159 -0.08 -12.04 3.26
N LEU A 160 0.08 -11.27 4.35
CA LEU A 160 0.31 -9.84 4.30
C LEU A 160 1.60 -9.50 3.54
N ALA A 161 2.71 -10.14 3.87
CA ALA A 161 4.01 -9.91 3.24
C ALA A 161 3.99 -10.25 1.74
N CYS A 162 3.30 -11.33 1.35
CA CYS A 162 3.12 -11.70 -0.05
C CYS A 162 2.33 -10.60 -0.79
N LEU A 163 1.18 -10.19 -0.25
CA LEU A 163 0.35 -9.13 -0.82
C LEU A 163 1.10 -7.79 -0.91
N LEU A 164 1.83 -7.41 0.13
CA LEU A 164 2.64 -6.20 0.16
C LEU A 164 3.76 -6.26 -0.88
N THR A 165 4.46 -7.39 -0.97
CA THR A 165 5.56 -7.55 -1.93
C THR A 165 5.06 -7.46 -3.37
N LEU A 166 3.91 -8.06 -3.68
CA LEU A 166 3.27 -7.97 -5.01
C LEU A 166 2.92 -6.52 -5.38
N ASP A 167 2.37 -5.78 -4.42
CA ASP A 167 1.98 -4.37 -4.59
C ASP A 167 3.20 -3.44 -4.70
N LEU A 168 4.31 -3.79 -4.04
CA LEU A 168 5.57 -3.05 -4.05
C LEU A 168 6.45 -3.32 -5.27
N ARG A 169 6.17 -4.34 -6.11
CA ARG A 169 6.99 -4.70 -7.30
C ARG A 169 7.27 -3.55 -8.25
N ARG A 170 6.48 -2.48 -8.17
CA ARG A 170 6.67 -1.26 -8.97
C ARG A 170 7.86 -0.41 -8.53
N SER A 171 8.39 -0.62 -7.33
CA SER A 171 9.57 0.06 -6.77
C SER A 171 10.62 -0.98 -6.36
N PRO A 172 11.58 -1.31 -7.24
CA PRO A 172 12.52 -2.42 -7.02
C PRO A 172 13.38 -2.22 -5.75
N GLY A 173 13.75 -0.99 -5.42
CA GLY A 173 14.51 -0.70 -4.19
C GLY A 173 13.75 -1.07 -2.92
N ALA A 174 12.46 -0.71 -2.81
CA ALA A 174 11.67 -1.05 -1.63
C ALA A 174 11.43 -2.57 -1.53
N THR A 175 11.20 -3.26 -2.65
CA THR A 175 11.06 -4.72 -2.63
C THR A 175 12.32 -5.43 -2.20
N LEU A 176 13.49 -5.00 -2.67
CA LEU A 176 14.76 -5.62 -2.29
C LEU A 176 15.01 -5.45 -0.79
N VAL A 177 14.77 -4.25 -0.25
CA VAL A 177 14.93 -3.98 1.19
C VAL A 177 13.93 -4.80 2.03
N LEU A 178 12.67 -4.91 1.63
CA LEU A 178 11.72 -5.76 2.37
C LEU A 178 12.03 -7.26 2.26
N LEU A 179 12.51 -7.74 1.12
CA LEU A 179 12.98 -9.11 1.00
C LEU A 179 14.19 -9.36 1.91
N SER A 180 15.10 -8.39 2.03
CA SER A 180 16.20 -8.47 2.99
C SER A 180 15.70 -8.50 4.44
N ALA A 181 14.62 -7.79 4.77
CA ALA A 181 13.97 -7.86 6.07
C ALA A 181 13.42 -9.26 6.36
N ILE A 182 12.70 -9.85 5.39
CA ILE A 182 12.20 -11.23 5.48
C ILE A 182 13.36 -12.21 5.70
N GLY A 183 14.48 -12.03 5.00
CA GLY A 183 15.69 -12.82 5.20
C GLY A 183 16.26 -12.68 6.61
N CYS A 184 16.30 -11.47 7.16
CA CYS A 184 16.77 -11.22 8.53
C CYS A 184 15.87 -11.89 9.58
N TYR A 185 14.54 -11.80 9.45
CA TYR A 185 13.61 -12.50 10.34
C TYR A 185 13.68 -14.02 10.18
N GLY A 186 13.83 -14.51 8.94
CA GLY A 186 14.04 -15.93 8.67
C GLY A 186 15.30 -16.44 9.34
N MET A 187 16.41 -15.70 9.22
CA MET A 187 17.66 -16.01 9.92
C MET A 187 17.47 -16.03 11.44
N ALA A 188 16.81 -15.02 12.01
CA ALA A 188 16.51 -14.99 13.44
C ALA A 188 15.68 -16.19 13.92
N ALA A 189 14.68 -16.60 13.14
CA ALA A 189 13.86 -17.77 13.44
C ALA A 189 14.68 -19.07 13.40
N LEU A 190 15.54 -19.23 12.38
CA LEU A 190 16.41 -20.40 12.24
C LEU A 190 17.43 -20.50 13.38
N LEU A 191 18.02 -19.37 13.79
CA LEU A 191 18.94 -19.29 14.94
C LEU A 191 18.23 -19.64 16.25
N ARG A 192 17.00 -19.12 16.46
CA ARG A 192 16.22 -19.35 17.68
C ARG A 192 15.69 -20.77 17.78
N MET A 193 15.38 -21.41 16.65
CA MET A 193 14.99 -22.82 16.59
C MET A 193 16.19 -23.79 16.67
N GLN A 194 17.41 -23.29 16.85
CA GLN A 194 18.63 -24.13 16.90
C GLN A 194 18.86 -24.94 15.60
N ILE A 195 18.25 -24.55 14.48
CA ILE A 195 18.45 -25.21 13.18
C ILE A 195 19.82 -24.83 12.62
N ILE A 196 20.19 -23.55 12.78
CA ILE A 196 21.53 -23.03 12.53
C ILE A 196 22.07 -22.64 13.89
N ALA A 197 22.92 -23.48 14.48
CA ALA A 197 23.56 -23.21 15.76
C ALA A 197 25.05 -22.90 15.52
N PRO A 198 25.52 -21.67 15.76
CA PRO A 198 26.96 -21.43 15.81
C PRO A 198 27.54 -22.26 16.97
N GLY A 199 28.76 -22.80 16.80
CA GLY A 199 29.40 -23.64 17.81
C GLY A 199 29.74 -22.92 19.12
N ASP A 200 29.64 -21.59 19.14
CA ASP A 200 29.81 -20.75 20.33
C ASP A 200 28.44 -20.26 20.83
N VAL A 201 28.16 -20.53 22.11
CA VAL A 201 26.92 -20.13 22.80
C VAL A 201 26.80 -18.61 22.84
N GLN A 202 27.90 -17.89 23.04
CA GLN A 202 27.88 -16.42 23.08
C GLN A 202 27.52 -15.82 21.72
N ALA A 203 28.03 -16.41 20.64
CA ALA A 203 27.68 -15.98 19.29
C ALA A 203 26.18 -16.15 19.01
N GLN A 204 25.56 -17.22 19.50
CA GLN A 204 24.12 -17.45 19.32
C GLN A 204 23.25 -16.44 20.05
N GLU A 205 23.62 -16.09 21.29
CA GLU A 205 22.93 -15.10 22.12
C GLU A 205 22.91 -13.72 21.47
N ILE A 206 23.97 -13.37 20.74
CA ILE A 206 24.12 -12.07 20.07
C ILE A 206 23.48 -12.07 18.68
N LEU A 207 23.68 -13.13 17.90
CA LEU A 207 23.29 -13.13 16.49
C LEU A 207 21.75 -13.13 16.30
N THR A 208 21.03 -13.76 17.23
CA THR A 208 19.55 -13.79 17.22
C THR A 208 18.94 -12.38 17.35
N PRO A 209 19.22 -11.60 18.40
CA PRO A 209 18.70 -10.23 18.53
C PRO A 209 19.25 -9.27 17.47
N VAL A 210 20.48 -9.48 16.98
CA VAL A 210 21.02 -8.67 15.86
C VAL A 210 20.19 -8.86 14.59
N ALA A 211 19.90 -10.11 14.24
CA ALA A 211 19.09 -10.41 13.06
C ALA A 211 17.67 -9.83 13.17
N THR A 212 17.04 -9.88 14.35
CA THR A 212 15.72 -9.26 14.54
C THR A 212 15.78 -7.74 14.46
N LEU A 213 16.74 -7.08 15.13
CA LEU A 213 16.91 -5.62 15.10
C LEU A 213 17.16 -5.11 13.68
N LEU A 214 17.99 -5.81 12.91
CA LEU A 214 18.24 -5.48 11.52
C LEU A 214 16.98 -5.67 10.67
N GLY A 215 16.18 -6.70 10.93
CA GLY A 215 14.86 -6.89 10.33
C GLY A 215 13.94 -5.68 10.52
N HIS A 216 13.84 -5.17 11.76
CA HIS A 216 13.03 -3.98 12.06
C HIS A 216 13.52 -2.74 11.30
N LEU A 217 14.83 -2.50 11.27
CA LEU A 217 15.43 -1.41 10.49
C LEU A 217 15.10 -1.50 9.00
N MET A 218 15.21 -2.71 8.44
CA MET A 218 14.92 -2.94 7.01
C MET A 218 13.44 -2.74 6.70
N ILE A 219 12.52 -3.14 7.59
CA ILE A 219 11.08 -2.84 7.41
C ILE A 219 10.86 -1.33 7.32
N VAL A 220 11.35 -0.56 8.30
CA VAL A 220 11.13 0.89 8.31
C VAL A 220 11.75 1.53 7.07
N MET A 221 12.99 1.17 6.72
CA MET A 221 13.67 1.68 5.55
C MET A 221 12.91 1.35 4.25
N GLY A 222 12.44 0.11 4.10
CA GLY A 222 11.67 -0.32 2.93
C GLY A 222 10.36 0.46 2.78
N LEU A 223 9.66 0.69 3.89
CA LEU A 223 8.44 1.50 3.91
C LEU A 223 8.71 2.97 3.60
N TRP A 224 9.81 3.54 4.09
CA TRP A 224 10.20 4.92 3.83
C TRP A 224 10.60 5.14 2.35
N ILE A 225 11.36 4.22 1.76
CA ILE A 225 11.67 4.23 0.32
C ILE A 225 10.38 4.16 -0.51
N PHE A 226 9.45 3.28 -0.13
CA PHE A 226 8.18 3.14 -0.83
C PHE A 226 7.31 4.39 -0.69
N ALA A 227 7.14 4.90 0.55
CA ALA A 227 6.41 6.12 0.84
C ALA A 227 6.91 7.31 0.01
N ARG A 228 8.24 7.46 -0.10
CA ARG A 228 8.86 8.46 -0.97
C ARG A 228 8.46 8.29 -2.43
N SER A 229 8.51 7.07 -2.97
CA SER A 229 8.14 6.81 -4.37
C SER A 229 6.67 7.13 -4.67
N VAL A 230 5.79 6.87 -3.70
CA VAL A 230 4.35 7.17 -3.75
C VAL A 230 4.12 8.68 -3.65
N TYR A 231 4.82 9.36 -2.73
CA TYR A 231 4.71 10.81 -2.52
C TYR A 231 5.18 11.62 -3.75
N LEU A 232 6.35 11.30 -4.28
CA LEU A 232 6.86 11.95 -5.50
C LEU A 232 5.93 11.69 -6.70
N GLY A 233 5.37 10.48 -6.79
CA GLY A 233 4.38 10.14 -7.81
C GLY A 233 3.08 10.94 -7.70
N ALA A 234 2.67 11.33 -6.49
CA ALA A 234 1.48 12.16 -6.27
C ALA A 234 1.72 13.64 -6.60
N GLN A 235 2.96 14.12 -6.44
CA GLN A 235 3.35 15.51 -6.76
C GLN A 235 3.60 15.76 -8.24
N GLU A 236 3.90 14.72 -9.03
CA GLU A 236 4.20 14.88 -10.45
C GLU A 236 3.04 15.55 -11.20
N LYS A 237 3.31 16.69 -11.82
CA LYS A 237 2.35 17.43 -12.64
C LYS A 237 2.10 16.63 -13.92
N VAL A 238 0.95 15.97 -14.02
CA VAL A 238 0.49 15.44 -15.31
C VAL A 238 0.39 16.65 -16.26
N PRO A 239 1.14 16.69 -17.38
CA PRO A 239 0.99 17.76 -18.34
C PRO A 239 -0.44 17.70 -18.89
N LEU A 240 -1.24 18.73 -18.62
CA LEU A 240 -2.61 18.89 -19.14
C LEU A 240 -2.68 18.92 -20.67
N GLU A 241 -1.54 18.88 -21.36
CA GLU A 241 -1.41 18.98 -22.81
C GLU A 241 -2.10 17.84 -23.58
N LYS A 242 -2.29 16.66 -22.98
CA LYS A 242 -3.00 15.55 -23.65
C LYS A 242 -4.52 15.56 -23.52
N MET A 243 -5.10 16.44 -22.70
CA MET A 243 -6.56 16.59 -22.61
C MET A 243 -7.12 17.71 -23.50
N ALA A 244 -6.29 18.69 -23.89
CA ALA A 244 -6.68 19.73 -24.85
C ALA A 244 -6.84 19.21 -26.29
N GLY A 245 -6.18 18.10 -26.64
CA GLY A 245 -6.31 17.44 -27.94
C GLY A 245 -7.70 16.86 -28.24
N ALA A 246 -8.52 16.61 -27.21
CA ALA A 246 -9.88 16.09 -27.38
C ALA A 246 -10.93 17.19 -27.61
N LYS A 247 -10.62 18.45 -27.29
CA LYS A 247 -11.55 19.59 -27.51
C LYS A 247 -11.39 20.26 -28.87
N LYS A 248 -10.28 20.06 -29.58
CA LYS A 248 -10.00 20.70 -30.88
C LYS A 248 -10.87 20.18 -32.04
N ASN A 249 -11.53 19.04 -31.90
CA ASN A 249 -12.41 18.48 -32.94
C ASN A 249 -13.89 18.90 -32.83
N ARG A 250 -14.25 19.85 -31.95
CA ARG A 250 -15.63 20.37 -31.82
C ARG A 250 -15.87 21.75 -32.45
N GLY A 251 -14.86 22.36 -33.07
CA GLY A 251 -14.96 23.73 -33.63
C GLY A 251 -15.10 23.85 -35.15
N SER A 252 -15.09 22.76 -35.92
CA SER A 252 -15.01 22.83 -37.41
C SER A 252 -16.31 22.45 -38.14
N ALA A 253 -17.48 22.63 -37.51
CA ALA A 253 -18.77 22.28 -38.11
C ALA A 253 -19.83 23.42 -38.00
N ALA A 254 -19.41 24.66 -37.78
CA ALA A 254 -20.31 25.82 -37.67
C ALA A 254 -20.09 26.89 -38.76
N GLU A 255 -19.26 26.63 -39.77
CA GLU A 255 -19.23 27.42 -41.01
C GLU A 255 -19.56 26.48 -42.16
N ILE A 256 -20.80 26.54 -42.65
CA ILE A 256 -21.23 26.34 -44.04
C ILE A 256 -22.76 26.31 -44.04
N LYS A 257 -23.33 27.28 -44.77
CA LYS A 257 -24.75 27.53 -45.13
C LYS A 257 -25.56 28.41 -44.18
N LEU A 258 -25.65 29.69 -44.56
CA LEU A 258 -26.94 30.26 -44.98
C LEU A 258 -26.69 31.50 -45.85
N GLY A 259 -26.70 31.28 -47.16
CA GLY A 259 -26.82 32.33 -48.16
C GLY A 259 -28.25 32.37 -48.70
N VAL A 260 -28.92 33.50 -48.45
CA VAL A 260 -29.83 34.24 -49.34
C VAL A 260 -31.21 33.64 -49.67
N LYS A 261 -32.26 34.32 -49.16
CA LYS A 261 -33.36 34.83 -49.97
C LYS A 261 -33.93 36.12 -49.37
N ASN A 262 -33.95 37.17 -50.19
CA ASN A 262 -34.47 38.52 -49.93
C ASN A 262 -36.00 38.54 -49.86
N GLY A 263 -36.57 39.55 -49.16
CA GLY A 263 -37.86 40.13 -49.57
C GLY A 263 -38.77 40.70 -48.48
N SER A 264 -38.41 41.88 -47.96
CA SER A 264 -39.27 43.06 -47.70
C SER A 264 -40.25 43.18 -46.51
N GLN A 265 -40.15 44.38 -45.89
CA GLN A 265 -41.09 45.17 -45.08
C GLN A 265 -41.38 44.74 -43.63
N GLU A 266 -41.56 45.60 -42.63
CA GLU A 266 -41.22 47.01 -42.32
C GLU A 266 -41.64 47.21 -40.83
N LYS A 267 -40.85 47.96 -40.03
CA LYS A 267 -41.19 48.71 -38.80
C LYS A 267 -42.07 48.08 -37.69
N HIS A 268 -41.55 48.05 -36.45
CA HIS A 268 -41.81 49.05 -35.37
C HIS A 268 -41.76 48.45 -33.93
N LEU A 269 -41.02 49.16 -33.06
CA LEU A 269 -41.30 49.51 -31.65
C LEU A 269 -41.09 48.51 -30.48
N GLN A 270 -40.29 49.00 -29.51
CA GLN A 270 -40.37 48.97 -28.02
C GLN A 270 -40.80 47.67 -27.31
N ASP A 271 -40.03 47.10 -26.38
CA ASP A 271 -39.61 47.57 -25.04
C ASP A 271 -40.20 46.56 -24.03
N THR A 272 -39.63 46.50 -22.83
CA THR A 272 -40.16 45.89 -21.59
C THR A 272 -39.59 44.52 -21.18
N SER A 273 -38.59 44.64 -20.31
CA SER A 273 -38.31 43.85 -19.10
C SER A 273 -39.48 43.02 -18.51
N GLN A 274 -39.22 41.77 -18.09
CA GLN A 274 -39.80 41.22 -16.85
C GLN A 274 -39.18 39.88 -16.40
N THR A 275 -38.34 39.98 -15.37
CA THR A 275 -38.36 39.28 -14.07
C THR A 275 -39.09 37.93 -13.92
N CYS A 276 -38.31 36.92 -13.50
CA CYS A 276 -38.52 35.93 -12.42
C CYS A 276 -39.81 35.09 -12.36
N LYS A 277 -39.64 33.75 -12.28
CA LYS A 277 -40.02 32.96 -11.09
C LYS A 277 -39.61 31.48 -11.19
N THR A 278 -39.14 30.99 -10.05
CA THR A 278 -39.08 29.61 -9.57
C THR A 278 -40.40 28.87 -9.75
N ASP A 279 -40.36 27.53 -9.82
CA ASP A 279 -41.13 26.66 -8.90
C ASP A 279 -40.62 25.21 -8.94
N LEU A 280 -40.50 24.65 -7.74
CA LEU A 280 -40.31 23.25 -7.38
C LEU A 280 -41.67 22.55 -7.39
N GLU A 281 -41.74 21.30 -7.84
CA GLU A 281 -42.64 20.33 -7.21
C GLU A 281 -42.19 18.87 -7.40
N ILE A 282 -42.64 18.06 -6.45
CA ILE A 282 -42.20 16.73 -6.01
C ILE A 282 -43.27 15.68 -6.39
N GLY A 283 -42.84 14.42 -6.58
CA GLY A 283 -43.66 13.19 -6.50
C GLY A 283 -42.90 12.01 -7.11
N ALA A 284 -42.41 10.99 -6.37
CA ALA A 284 -43.13 9.86 -5.75
C ALA A 284 -44.08 9.18 -6.76
N GLU A 285 -44.08 7.88 -7.06
CA GLU A 285 -43.65 6.68 -6.32
C GLU A 285 -43.65 5.44 -7.28
N THR A 286 -42.85 4.43 -6.91
CA THR A 286 -42.96 2.96 -7.11
C THR A 286 -43.76 2.31 -8.27
N GLU A 287 -43.14 1.31 -8.92
CA GLU A 287 -43.64 -0.09 -8.87
C GLU A 287 -42.61 -1.12 -9.40
N SER A 288 -42.51 -2.24 -8.69
CA SER A 288 -41.71 -3.42 -8.98
C SER A 288 -42.46 -4.41 -9.89
N CYS A 289 -41.75 -5.30 -10.60
CA CYS A 289 -42.18 -6.69 -10.72
C CYS A 289 -41.00 -7.62 -11.08
N HIS A 290 -41.05 -8.79 -10.48
CA HIS A 290 -40.07 -9.86 -10.42
C HIS A 290 -40.45 -11.00 -11.40
N ASP A 291 -39.59 -12.03 -11.45
CA ASP A 291 -39.80 -13.41 -11.96
C ASP A 291 -39.24 -13.75 -13.35
N ASN A 292 -38.76 -14.96 -13.63
CA ASN A 292 -37.87 -15.93 -12.95
C ASN A 292 -37.64 -17.09 -13.97
N LEU A 293 -36.58 -17.87 -13.76
CA LEU A 293 -36.36 -19.29 -14.14
C LEU A 293 -35.81 -19.73 -15.52
N ALA A 294 -34.61 -20.36 -15.42
CA ALA A 294 -34.20 -21.71 -15.92
C ALA A 294 -34.15 -21.99 -17.44
N ASP A 295 -33.30 -22.83 -18.03
CA ASP A 295 -32.10 -23.63 -17.67
C ASP A 295 -31.58 -24.26 -18.99
N SER A 296 -30.36 -24.81 -18.96
CA SER A 296 -29.79 -25.86 -19.81
C SER A 296 -28.96 -25.48 -21.04
N SER A 297 -27.83 -26.19 -21.07
CA SER A 297 -26.67 -26.22 -21.94
C SER A 297 -26.94 -26.76 -23.33
N ASP A 298 -26.13 -26.33 -24.32
CA ASP A 298 -25.53 -27.24 -25.30
C ASP A 298 -24.28 -26.63 -25.97
N THR A 299 -23.31 -27.51 -26.17
CA THR A 299 -22.03 -27.38 -26.85
C THR A 299 -22.16 -27.07 -28.35
N GLU A 300 -21.28 -26.25 -28.93
CA GLU A 300 -20.52 -26.59 -30.15
C GLU A 300 -19.62 -25.45 -30.66
N THR A 301 -18.41 -25.84 -31.01
CA THR A 301 -17.36 -25.11 -31.73
C THR A 301 -17.84 -24.52 -33.06
N LYS A 302 -17.75 -23.19 -33.22
CA LYS A 302 -17.50 -22.54 -34.52
C LYS A 302 -16.85 -21.17 -34.32
N GLN A 303 -15.58 -21.10 -34.66
CA GLN A 303 -14.76 -19.90 -34.67
C GLN A 303 -15.30 -18.92 -35.73
N SER A 304 -16.29 -18.11 -35.35
CA SER A 304 -16.84 -17.09 -36.25
C SER A 304 -15.89 -15.90 -36.29
N ASN A 305 -15.24 -15.71 -37.44
CA ASN A 305 -14.41 -14.57 -37.76
C ASN A 305 -15.28 -13.30 -37.70
N ARG A 306 -15.32 -12.64 -36.53
CA ARG A 306 -16.14 -11.45 -36.28
C ARG A 306 -15.55 -10.26 -37.03
N LEU A 307 -16.08 -10.00 -38.23
CA LEU A 307 -15.79 -8.80 -39.02
C LEU A 307 -15.84 -7.54 -38.14
N SER A 308 -14.76 -6.76 -38.18
CA SER A 308 -14.59 -5.54 -37.38
C SER A 308 -15.69 -4.52 -37.68
N LYS A 309 -16.04 -3.67 -36.70
CA LYS A 309 -17.06 -2.62 -36.87
C LYS A 309 -16.77 -1.72 -38.09
N ALA A 310 -15.50 -1.51 -38.41
CA ALA A 310 -15.08 -0.73 -39.58
C ALA A 310 -15.45 -1.44 -40.90
N GLU A 311 -15.31 -2.76 -40.94
CA GLU A 311 -15.52 -3.60 -42.11
C GLU A 311 -17.02 -3.76 -42.40
N ARG A 312 -17.84 -3.97 -41.37
CA ARG A 312 -19.33 -3.95 -41.49
C ARG A 312 -19.85 -2.62 -42.03
N ARG A 313 -19.21 -1.50 -41.66
CA ARG A 313 -19.60 -0.16 -42.12
C ARG A 313 -19.20 0.07 -43.58
N ARG A 314 -18.11 -0.54 -44.05
CA ARG A 314 -17.70 -0.51 -45.47
C ARG A 314 -18.64 -1.35 -46.33
N LEU A 315 -18.97 -2.57 -45.90
CA LEU A 315 -19.89 -3.46 -46.62
C LEU A 315 -21.29 -2.85 -46.77
N ARG A 316 -21.83 -2.23 -45.69
CA ARG A 316 -23.10 -1.50 -45.76
C ARG A 316 -23.07 -0.32 -46.74
N LYS A 317 -21.91 0.34 -46.91
CA LYS A 317 -21.76 1.43 -47.88
C LYS A 317 -21.68 0.91 -49.32
N GLN A 318 -21.02 -0.22 -49.55
CA GLN A 318 -20.98 -0.85 -50.88
C GLN A 318 -22.35 -1.37 -51.31
N GLN A 319 -23.08 -2.06 -50.43
CA GLN A 319 -24.44 -2.53 -50.73
C GLN A 319 -25.41 -1.39 -51.06
N ARG A 320 -25.32 -0.25 -50.35
CA ARG A 320 -26.14 0.95 -50.64
C ARG A 320 -25.79 1.60 -51.99
N ARG A 321 -24.57 1.40 -52.50
CA ARG A 321 -24.19 1.91 -53.83
C ARG A 321 -24.66 0.98 -54.94
N GLN A 322 -24.59 -0.33 -54.72
CA GLN A 322 -25.11 -1.31 -55.69
C GLN A 322 -26.63 -1.22 -55.84
N ASN A 323 -27.39 -1.07 -54.75
CA ASN A 323 -28.84 -0.88 -54.81
C ASN A 323 -29.30 0.48 -55.37
N LYS A 324 -28.37 1.41 -55.64
CA LYS A 324 -28.66 2.67 -56.33
C LYS A 324 -28.29 2.65 -57.82
N ALA A 325 -27.59 1.61 -58.25
CA ALA A 325 -27.12 1.43 -59.62
C ALA A 325 -27.88 0.33 -60.38
N ALA A 326 -28.82 -0.34 -59.70
CA ALA A 326 -29.84 -1.21 -60.27
C ALA A 326 -31.20 -0.50 -60.16
#